data_AF-A0A5N6NXM8-F1
#
_entry.id   AF-A0A5N6NXM8-F1
#
_cell.length_a   1.000
_cell.length_b   1.000
_cell.length_c   1.000
_cell.angle_alpha   90.00
_cell.angle_beta   90.00
_cell.angle_gamma   90.00
#
_symmetry.space_group_name_H-M   'P 1'
#
loop_
_entity.id
_entity.type
_entity.pdbx_description
1 polymer ?
#
loop_
_entity_poly.entity_id
_entity_poly.type
_entity_poly.pdbx_seq_one_letter_code
_entity_poly.pdbx_strand_id
1 'polypeptide(L)'
;MSEDTCDDLEGLDASATHVANLLTSEPDGVKLGIAGFSMGASVALYSATCRALGQYGNENRYPINLNVAIALSGWLPCSRNLRDRVGASQEALRRASLLPVLLCHGQVDDVVEYKLGETSAQTMYSAGFQNLTFRTYNGLGHYTTVEEINDVCCWLIAYLGA
;
A
#
# COMPACT_ATOMS: atom_id res chain seq x y z
N MET A 1 17.89 4.06 10.04
CA MET A 1 17.22 4.84 11.13
C MET A 1 16.41 3.88 11.99
N SER A 2 16.28 4.12 13.29
CA SER A 2 15.79 3.17 14.30
C SER A 2 14.36 2.69 14.07
N GLU A 3 14.16 1.37 14.10
CA GLU A 3 12.88 0.64 14.06
C GLU A 3 11.93 0.95 15.25
N ASP A 4 12.20 2.01 16.04
CA ASP A 4 11.63 2.27 17.36
C ASP A 4 10.73 3.51 17.42
N THR A 5 10.34 4.04 16.26
CA THR A 5 9.25 5.02 16.21
C THR A 5 7.93 4.26 16.31
N CYS A 6 7.19 4.49 17.40
CA CYS A 6 5.76 4.21 17.42
C CYS A 6 5.18 5.00 16.25
N ASP A 7 4.83 4.33 15.16
CA ASP A 7 4.20 4.98 14.02
C ASP A 7 3.05 5.86 14.53
N ASP A 8 2.94 7.07 13.99
CA ASP A 8 1.84 7.99 14.28
C ASP A 8 0.53 7.42 13.70
N LEU A 9 -0.03 6.45 14.41
CA LEU A 9 -1.26 5.75 14.03
C LEU A 9 -2.43 6.71 13.89
N GLU A 10 -2.49 7.75 14.72
CA GLU A 10 -3.52 8.78 14.64
C GLU A 10 -3.40 9.57 13.34
N GLY A 11 -2.19 10.03 12.99
CA GLY A 11 -1.91 10.72 11.74
C GLY A 11 -2.16 9.85 10.50
N LEU A 12 -1.80 8.56 10.57
CA LEU A 12 -2.07 7.59 9.50
C LEU A 12 -3.57 7.33 9.32
N ASP A 13 -4.31 7.13 10.41
CA ASP A 13 -5.77 6.98 10.38
C ASP A 13 -6.44 8.24 9.83
N ALA A 14 -6.00 9.43 10.24
CA ALA A 14 -6.51 10.70 9.73
C ALA A 14 -6.27 10.84 8.22
N SER A 15 -5.06 10.50 7.75
CA SER A 15 -4.69 10.58 6.33
C SER A 15 -5.47 9.56 5.49
N ALA A 16 -5.56 8.31 5.93
CA ALA A 16 -6.32 7.27 5.24
C ALA A 16 -7.82 7.57 5.25
N THR A 17 -8.35 8.15 6.32
CA THR A 17 -9.73 8.64 6.39
C THR A 17 -9.98 9.75 5.38
N HIS A 18 -9.06 10.71 5.28
CA HIS A 18 -9.16 11.79 4.30
C HIS A 18 -9.20 11.24 2.86
N VAL A 19 -8.29 10.32 2.51
CA VAL A 19 -8.26 9.66 1.21
C VAL A 19 -9.55 8.87 0.95
N ALA A 20 -10.03 8.10 1.93
CA ALA A 20 -11.26 7.33 1.79
C ALA A 20 -12.48 8.23 1.57
N ASN A 21 -12.54 9.39 2.21
CA ASN A 21 -13.62 10.35 2.03
C ASN A 21 -13.63 10.96 0.61
N LEU A 22 -12.45 11.22 0.02
CA LEU A 22 -12.35 11.68 -1.37
C LEU A 22 -12.88 10.64 -2.36
N LEU A 23 -12.68 9.36 -2.06
CA LEU A 23 -13.13 8.26 -2.92
C LEU A 23 -14.58 7.84 -2.69
N THR A 24 -15.17 8.20 -1.55
CA THR A 24 -16.56 7.84 -1.21
C THR A 24 -17.59 8.60 -2.05
N SER A 25 -17.22 9.73 -2.66
CA SER A 25 -18.10 10.49 -3.54
C SER A 25 -18.23 9.91 -4.96
N GLU A 26 -17.44 8.89 -5.30
CA GLU A 26 -17.52 8.28 -6.62
C GLU A 26 -18.81 7.45 -6.80
N PRO A 27 -19.40 7.41 -8.01
CA PRO A 27 -20.58 6.59 -8.29
C PRO A 27 -20.34 5.09 -8.09
N ASP A 28 -21.42 4.36 -7.81
CA ASP A 28 -21.39 2.90 -7.78
C ASP A 28 -20.86 2.32 -9.11
N GLY A 29 -19.96 1.34 -9.00
CA GLY A 29 -19.35 0.67 -10.16
C GLY A 29 -18.03 1.29 -10.63
N VAL A 30 -17.65 2.48 -10.16
CA VAL A 30 -16.30 3.03 -10.38
C VAL A 30 -15.28 2.24 -9.56
N LYS A 31 -14.19 1.82 -10.21
CA LYS A 31 -13.08 1.15 -9.53
C LYS A 31 -12.21 2.18 -8.81
N LEU A 32 -11.94 1.97 -7.54
CA LEU A 32 -11.19 2.88 -6.69
C LEU A 32 -9.74 2.40 -6.56
N GLY A 33 -8.78 3.31 -6.74
CA GLY A 33 -7.36 3.04 -6.55
C GLY A 33 -6.71 4.11 -5.70
N ILE A 34 -5.68 3.73 -4.94
CA ILE A 34 -4.85 4.68 -4.19
C ILE A 34 -3.40 4.45 -4.60
N ALA A 35 -2.72 5.52 -4.97
CA ALA A 35 -1.31 5.51 -5.31
C ALA A 35 -0.59 6.63 -4.57
N GLY A 36 0.68 6.44 -4.25
CA GLY A 36 1.49 7.49 -3.65
C GLY A 36 2.98 7.28 -3.83
N PHE A 37 3.73 8.36 -3.60
CA PHE A 37 5.19 8.39 -3.60
C PHE A 37 5.70 8.76 -2.21
N SER A 38 6.80 8.14 -1.76
CA SER A 38 7.43 8.41 -0.45
C SER A 38 6.42 8.26 0.70
N MET A 39 6.21 9.28 1.52
CA MET A 39 5.20 9.24 2.59
C MET A 39 3.77 8.96 2.07
N GLY A 40 3.44 9.44 0.87
CA GLY A 40 2.15 9.12 0.24
C GLY A 40 2.02 7.64 -0.12
N ALA A 41 3.14 6.97 -0.45
CA ALA A 41 3.18 5.54 -0.67
C ALA A 41 2.87 4.78 0.63
N SER A 42 3.38 5.26 1.77
CA SER A 42 3.08 4.70 3.09
C SER A 42 1.59 4.80 3.44
N VAL A 43 0.93 5.92 3.11
CA VAL A 43 -0.54 6.07 3.25
C VAL A 43 -1.31 5.12 2.33
N ALA A 44 -0.83 4.90 1.10
CA ALA A 44 -1.42 3.95 0.16
C ALA A 44 -1.33 2.51 0.67
N LEU A 45 -0.17 2.09 1.18
CA LEU A 45 0.02 0.76 1.78
C LEU A 45 -0.82 0.61 3.05
N TYR A 46 -0.84 1.63 3.91
CA TYR A 46 -1.68 1.61 5.10
C TYR A 46 -3.16 1.42 4.75
N SER A 47 -3.65 2.19 3.78
CA SER A 47 -5.02 2.06 3.25
C SER A 47 -5.31 0.66 2.71
N ALA A 48 -4.35 0.01 2.05
CA ALA A 48 -4.46 -1.38 1.62
C ALA A 48 -4.59 -2.36 2.80
N THR A 49 -3.83 -2.14 3.88
CA THR A 49 -3.99 -2.93 5.12
C THR A 49 -5.33 -2.71 5.79
N CYS A 50 -5.83 -1.47 5.87
CA CYS A 50 -7.14 -1.15 6.41
C CYS A 50 -8.25 -1.81 5.58
N ARG A 51 -8.13 -1.80 4.24
CA ARG A 51 -9.05 -2.50 3.34
C ARG A 51 -9.04 -4.01 3.55
N ALA A 52 -7.88 -4.62 3.78
CA ALA A 52 -7.78 -6.04 4.08
C ALA A 52 -8.45 -6.36 5.43
N LEU A 53 -8.16 -5.58 6.47
CA LEU A 53 -8.70 -5.76 7.82
C LEU A 53 -10.19 -5.37 7.93
N GLY A 54 -10.68 -4.49 7.06
CA GLY A 54 -12.04 -3.93 7.11
C GLY A 54 -12.18 -2.77 8.11
N GLN A 55 -11.08 -2.33 8.72
CA GLN A 55 -11.04 -1.31 9.74
C GLN A 55 -9.70 -0.56 9.73
N TYR A 56 -9.72 0.66 10.27
CA TYR A 56 -8.56 1.47 10.58
C TYR A 56 -7.77 0.92 11.79
N GLY A 57 -6.69 1.62 12.15
CA GLY A 57 -5.89 1.34 13.34
C GLY A 57 -6.72 1.47 14.62
N ASN A 58 -7.50 2.55 14.70
CA ASN A 58 -8.46 2.85 15.76
C ASN A 58 -9.76 2.01 15.74
N GLU A 59 -9.79 0.93 14.95
CA GLU A 59 -10.90 -0.02 14.85
C GLU A 59 -12.20 0.51 14.22
N ASN A 60 -12.25 1.78 13.80
CA ASN A 60 -13.36 2.28 12.99
C ASN A 60 -13.41 1.56 11.65
N ARG A 61 -14.62 1.36 11.12
CA ARG A 61 -14.83 0.68 9.84
C ARG A 61 -14.15 1.42 8.68
N TYR A 62 -13.41 0.69 7.85
CA TYR A 62 -12.88 1.22 6.59
C TYR A 62 -14.00 1.27 5.54
N PRO A 63 -14.36 2.45 4.99
CA PRO A 63 -15.63 2.62 4.29
C PRO A 63 -15.58 2.24 2.81
N ILE A 64 -14.40 2.27 2.18
CA ILE A 64 -14.26 2.06 0.73
C ILE A 64 -13.80 0.64 0.39
N ASN A 65 -14.24 0.17 -0.78
CA ASN A 65 -13.79 -1.08 -1.37
C ASN A 65 -12.65 -0.81 -2.38
N LEU A 66 -11.42 -0.69 -1.89
CA LEU A 66 -10.25 -0.43 -2.75
C LEU A 66 -10.02 -1.58 -3.75
N ASN A 67 -9.82 -1.25 -5.03
CA ASN A 67 -9.56 -2.20 -6.10
C ASN A 67 -8.07 -2.41 -6.38
N VAL A 68 -7.22 -1.41 -6.15
CA VAL A 68 -5.75 -1.48 -6.33
C VAL A 68 -5.03 -0.53 -5.38
N ALA A 69 -3.81 -0.85 -4.98
CA ALA A 69 -2.91 0.06 -4.27
C ALA A 69 -1.52 0.10 -4.92
N ILE A 70 -0.91 1.29 -5.01
CA ILE A 70 0.41 1.49 -5.58
C ILE A 70 1.28 2.32 -4.63
N ALA A 71 2.52 1.89 -4.43
CA ALA A 71 3.50 2.54 -3.58
C ALA A 71 4.84 2.70 -4.32
N LEU A 72 5.26 3.95 -4.54
CA LEU A 72 6.52 4.30 -5.19
C LEU A 72 7.50 4.86 -4.15
N SER A 73 8.70 4.28 -4.03
CA SER A 73 9.76 4.69 -3.09
C SER A 73 9.27 4.89 -1.64
N GLY A 74 8.48 3.94 -1.13
CA GLY A 74 7.80 4.03 0.17
C GLY A 74 8.19 2.96 1.17
N TRP A 75 7.45 2.91 2.29
CA TRP A 75 7.54 1.83 3.27
C TRP A 75 6.16 1.50 3.85
N LEU A 76 6.00 0.29 4.37
CA LEU A 76 4.80 -0.15 5.07
C LEU A 76 4.87 0.32 6.53
N PRO A 77 3.97 1.23 6.95
CA PRO A 77 3.83 1.54 8.37
C PRO A 77 3.10 0.40 9.11
N CYS A 78 3.27 0.33 10.42
CA CYS A 78 2.55 -0.54 11.34
C CYS A 78 2.69 -2.04 11.02
N SER A 79 3.85 -2.42 10.48
CA SER A 79 4.14 -3.74 9.92
C SER A 79 4.18 -4.86 10.95
N ARG A 80 4.58 -4.56 12.20
CA ARG A 80 4.87 -5.55 13.27
C ARG A 80 3.72 -6.54 13.53
N ASN A 81 2.48 -6.05 13.58
CA ASN A 81 1.31 -6.87 13.94
C ASN A 81 0.43 -7.23 12.73
N LEU A 82 0.85 -6.87 11.50
CA LEU A 82 -0.01 -7.02 10.32
C LEU A 82 -0.38 -8.49 10.08
N ARG A 83 0.60 -9.40 10.18
CA ARG A 83 0.38 -10.84 9.97
C ARG A 83 -0.66 -11.40 10.93
N ASP A 84 -0.52 -11.10 12.22
CA ASP A 84 -1.42 -11.62 13.25
C ASP A 84 -2.83 -11.06 13.08
N ARG A 85 -2.95 -9.76 12.79
CA ARG A 85 -4.26 -9.11 12.56
C ARG A 85 -4.98 -9.67 11.32
N VAL A 86 -4.27 -9.85 10.21
CA VAL A 86 -4.87 -10.43 9.00
C VAL A 86 -5.19 -11.91 9.22
N GLY A 87 -4.26 -12.67 9.83
CA GLY A 87 -4.41 -14.10 10.11
C GLY A 87 -5.53 -14.45 11.10
N ALA A 88 -5.94 -13.49 11.94
CA ALA A 88 -7.04 -13.66 12.88
C ALA A 88 -8.43 -13.76 12.21
N SER A 89 -8.56 -13.44 10.91
CA SER A 89 -9.84 -13.46 10.20
C SER A 89 -9.69 -14.04 8.80
N GLN A 90 -10.46 -15.11 8.52
CA GLN A 90 -10.49 -15.73 7.19
C GLN A 90 -10.96 -14.76 6.10
N GLU A 91 -11.87 -13.86 6.46
CA GLU A 91 -12.34 -12.82 5.54
C GLU A 91 -11.26 -11.75 5.31
N ALA A 92 -10.47 -11.39 6.34
CA ALA A 92 -9.34 -10.48 6.15
C ALA A 92 -8.26 -11.08 5.25
N LEU A 93 -7.92 -12.37 5.45
CA LEU A 93 -7.03 -13.12 4.56
C LEU A 93 -7.53 -13.12 3.11
N ARG A 94 -8.83 -13.40 2.90
CA ARG A 94 -9.45 -13.38 1.57
C ARG A 94 -9.38 -12.00 0.92
N ARG A 95 -9.63 -10.94 1.70
CA ARG A 95 -9.55 -9.56 1.21
C ARG A 95 -8.12 -9.15 0.87
N ALA A 96 -7.14 -9.56 1.68
CA ALA A 96 -5.72 -9.33 1.43
C ALA A 96 -5.25 -10.05 0.16
N SER A 97 -5.61 -11.32 -0.03
CA SER A 97 -5.15 -12.11 -1.17
C SER A 97 -5.71 -11.63 -2.50
N LEU A 98 -6.91 -11.03 -2.50
CA LEU A 98 -7.56 -10.52 -3.70
C LEU A 98 -7.09 -9.13 -4.12
N LEU A 99 -6.58 -8.31 -3.19
CA LEU A 99 -6.20 -6.92 -3.48
C LEU A 99 -4.87 -6.88 -4.26
N PRO A 100 -4.85 -6.41 -5.52
CA PRO A 100 -3.62 -6.14 -6.24
C PRO A 100 -2.85 -4.98 -5.61
N VAL A 101 -1.59 -5.22 -5.27
CA VAL A 101 -0.68 -4.20 -4.71
C VAL A 101 0.60 -4.14 -5.54
N LEU A 102 0.98 -2.96 -5.99
CA LEU A 102 2.26 -2.70 -6.64
C LEU A 102 3.16 -1.88 -5.73
N LEU A 103 4.37 -2.37 -5.49
CA LEU A 103 5.44 -1.63 -4.84
C LEU A 103 6.57 -1.45 -5.87
N CYS A 104 7.09 -0.24 -5.97
CA CYS A 104 8.20 0.13 -6.84
C CYS A 104 9.26 0.84 -6.00
N HIS A 105 10.53 0.49 -6.18
CA HIS A 105 11.61 1.12 -5.42
C HIS A 105 12.92 1.17 -6.19
N GLY A 106 13.64 2.28 -6.05
CA GLY A 106 14.97 2.46 -6.59
C GLY A 106 16.07 1.88 -5.70
N GLN A 107 17.05 1.18 -6.29
CA GLN A 107 18.14 0.57 -5.52
C GLN A 107 19.11 1.58 -4.89
N VAL A 108 19.16 2.80 -5.42
CA VAL A 108 20.07 3.86 -4.95
C VAL A 108 19.28 5.01 -4.30
N ASP A 109 18.06 4.73 -3.85
CA ASP A 109 17.26 5.67 -3.06
C ASP A 109 17.98 6.00 -1.74
N ASP A 110 18.34 7.27 -1.60
CA ASP A 110 19.12 7.83 -0.51
C ASP A 110 18.26 8.48 0.58
N VAL A 111 16.94 8.53 0.39
CA VAL A 111 15.99 9.11 1.36
C VAL A 111 15.20 8.01 2.06
N VAL A 112 14.63 7.09 1.28
CA VAL A 112 13.95 5.89 1.79
C VAL A 112 14.74 4.69 1.30
N GLU A 113 15.60 4.15 2.16
CA GLU A 113 16.48 3.03 1.82
C GLU A 113 15.69 1.90 1.12
N TYR A 114 16.20 1.39 -0.01
CA TYR A 114 15.60 0.29 -0.78
C TYR A 114 15.14 -0.90 0.08
N LYS A 115 15.92 -1.20 1.13
CA LYS A 115 15.62 -2.29 2.07
C LYS A 115 14.29 -2.10 2.79
N LEU A 116 13.83 -0.87 3.02
CA LEU A 116 12.52 -0.60 3.60
C LEU A 116 11.41 -1.01 2.64
N GLY A 117 11.52 -0.69 1.35
CA GLY A 117 10.58 -1.14 0.32
C GLY A 117 10.54 -2.67 0.20
N GLU A 118 11.71 -3.31 0.17
CA GLU A 118 11.83 -4.77 0.12
C GLU A 118 11.21 -5.46 1.35
N THR A 119 11.53 -4.95 2.55
CA THR A 119 10.98 -5.47 3.81
C THR A 119 9.46 -5.29 3.88
N SER A 120 8.97 -4.17 3.35
CA SER A 120 7.53 -3.89 3.25
C SER A 120 6.82 -4.92 2.38
N ALA A 121 7.34 -5.18 1.18
CA ALA A 121 6.80 -6.18 0.26
C ALA A 121 6.79 -7.58 0.89
N GLN A 122 7.91 -8.00 1.50
CA GLN A 122 8.02 -9.29 2.18
C GLN A 122 7.04 -9.43 3.35
N THR A 123 6.85 -8.34 4.12
CA THR A 123 5.94 -8.33 5.27
C THR A 123 4.48 -8.44 4.82
N MET A 124 4.07 -7.67 3.81
CA MET A 124 2.72 -7.75 3.23
C MET A 124 2.47 -9.13 2.63
N TYR A 125 3.40 -9.66 1.83
CA TYR A 125 3.27 -10.99 1.25
C TYR A 125 3.07 -12.06 2.33
N SER A 126 3.90 -12.02 3.38
CA SER A 126 3.81 -12.95 4.50
C SER A 126 2.54 -12.78 5.36
N ALA A 127 1.89 -11.61 5.30
CA ALA A 127 0.62 -11.34 5.95
C ALA A 127 -0.61 -11.79 5.14
N GLY A 128 -0.43 -12.25 3.89
CA GLY A 128 -1.50 -12.78 3.05
C GLY A 128 -1.82 -11.96 1.79
N PHE A 129 -1.09 -10.89 1.51
CA PHE A 129 -1.20 -10.13 0.26
C PHE A 129 -0.52 -10.89 -0.88
N GLN A 130 -1.19 -11.93 -1.38
CA GLN A 130 -0.66 -12.84 -2.39
C GLN A 130 -0.61 -12.22 -3.79
N ASN A 131 -1.48 -11.25 -4.07
CA ASN A 131 -1.49 -10.49 -5.33
C ASN A 131 -0.61 -9.24 -5.23
N LEU A 132 0.67 -9.42 -4.91
CA LEU A 132 1.63 -8.35 -4.70
C LEU A 132 2.76 -8.44 -5.72
N THR A 133 3.09 -7.30 -6.34
CA THR A 133 4.25 -7.15 -7.23
C THR A 133 5.23 -6.17 -6.62
N PHE A 134 6.50 -6.55 -6.48
CA PHE A 134 7.59 -5.65 -6.11
C PHE A 134 8.52 -5.47 -7.31
N ARG A 135 8.65 -4.23 -7.80
CA ARG A 135 9.52 -3.85 -8.92
C ARG A 135 10.70 -3.06 -8.40
N THR A 136 11.88 -3.39 -8.92
CA THR A 136 13.14 -2.80 -8.53
C THR A 136 13.77 -2.10 -9.73
N TYR A 137 14.24 -0.87 -9.54
CA TYR A 137 14.88 -0.08 -10.59
C TYR A 137 16.35 0.19 -10.24
N ASN A 138 17.25 -0.27 -11.10
CA ASN A 138 18.69 -0.08 -10.93
C ASN A 138 19.04 1.38 -11.22
N GLY A 139 19.75 2.05 -10.31
CA GLY A 139 20.18 3.44 -10.49
C GLY A 139 19.09 4.49 -10.27
N LEU A 140 17.88 4.09 -9.88
CA LEU A 140 16.82 5.00 -9.44
C LEU A 140 17.06 5.45 -7.98
N GLY A 141 17.07 6.77 -7.76
CA GLY A 141 17.11 7.39 -6.44
C GLY A 141 15.72 7.75 -5.91
N HIS A 142 15.61 8.75 -5.03
CA HIS A 142 14.31 9.18 -4.48
C HIS A 142 13.52 10.10 -5.42
N TYR A 143 13.16 9.59 -6.60
CA TYR A 143 12.33 10.26 -7.61
C TYR A 143 11.70 9.21 -8.52
N THR A 144 10.89 9.63 -9.49
CA THR A 144 10.27 8.73 -10.46
C THR A 144 10.90 8.85 -11.84
N THR A 145 10.87 7.79 -12.64
CA THR A 145 11.36 7.77 -14.03
C THR A 145 10.25 7.44 -15.01
N VAL A 146 10.45 7.77 -16.29
CA VAL A 146 9.51 7.39 -17.36
C VAL A 146 9.35 5.88 -17.45
N GLU A 147 10.42 5.12 -17.24
CA GLU A 147 10.38 3.65 -17.19
C GLU A 147 9.44 3.16 -16.07
N GLU A 148 9.61 3.66 -14.84
CA GLU A 148 8.77 3.30 -13.71
C GLU A 148 7.29 3.67 -13.96
N ILE A 149 7.03 4.87 -14.48
CA ILE A 149 5.67 5.32 -14.76
C ILE A 149 5.02 4.47 -15.86
N ASN A 150 5.77 4.08 -16.90
CA ASN A 150 5.25 3.18 -17.94
C ASN A 150 4.87 1.81 -17.38
N ASP A 151 5.70 1.26 -16.49
CA ASP A 151 5.42 0.01 -15.79
C ASP A 151 4.15 0.10 -14.92
N VAL A 152 3.99 1.22 -14.21
CA VAL A 152 2.77 1.51 -13.44
C VAL A 152 1.53 1.59 -14.34
N CYS A 153 1.62 2.28 -15.47
CA CYS A 153 0.52 2.37 -16.44
C CYS A 153 0.14 0.99 -16.98
N CYS A 154 1.12 0.18 -17.39
CA CYS A 154 0.89 -1.17 -17.88
C CYS A 154 0.24 -2.05 -16.81
N TRP A 155 0.70 -1.95 -15.57
CA TRP A 155 0.14 -2.67 -14.43
C TRP A 155 -1.31 -2.26 -14.16
N LEU A 156 -1.61 -0.96 -14.15
CA LEU A 156 -2.98 -0.45 -13.97
C LEU A 156 -3.93 -0.95 -15.06
N ILE A 157 -3.52 -0.91 -16.33
CA ILE A 157 -4.31 -1.43 -17.46
C ILE A 157 -4.64 -2.91 -17.24
N ALA A 158 -3.67 -3.71 -16.81
CA ALA A 158 -3.86 -5.14 -16.58
C ALA A 158 -4.87 -5.46 -15.46
N TYR A 159 -4.92 -4.67 -14.38
CA TYR A 159 -5.81 -4.93 -13.24
C TYR A 159 -7.16 -4.20 -13.31
N LEU A 160 -7.20 -3.03 -13.92
CA LEU A 160 -8.43 -2.24 -14.02
C LEU A 160 -9.19 -2.48 -15.32
N GLY A 161 -8.57 -3.08 -16.34
CA GLY A 161 -9.22 -3.40 -17.61
C GLY A 161 -9.66 -2.13 -18.33
N ALA A 162 -8.69 -1.50 -19.01
CA ALA A 162 -8.95 -0.44 -19.97
C ALA A 162 -9.35 -1.03 -21.33
#